data_AF-A0A968DBF0-F1
#
_entry.id   AF-A0A968DBF0-F1
#
_cell.length_a   1.000
_cell.length_b   1.000
_cell.length_c   1.000
_cell.angle_alpha   90.00
_cell.angle_beta   90.00
_cell.angle_gamma   90.00
#
_symmetry.space_group_name_H-M   'P 1'
#
loop_
_entity.id
_entity.type
_entity.pdbx_description
1 polymer ?
#
loop_
_entity_poly.entity_id
_entity_poly.type
_entity_poly.pdbx_seq_one_letter_code
_entity_poly.pdbx_strand_id
1 'polypeptide(L)'
;AGLEAGTPIRHIALSVEDRAQIKQLHLITAKPVMYVANVAEAGDADNPYVAAVRERAERDGAATIVICAALEAELAQLAPDDQQEFLADLGLEEPGLNRMIAAAYNLLGLQTFYTAGPKEVRAWTVRKGATAYDAAGEIHTDFQRGFIRAEVISYEHFIDRGGEQGAKAAGQMRLEGRDYVVAESDVIHFRFNV
;
A
#
# COMPACT_ATOMS: atom_id res chain seq x y z
N ALA A 1 -17.87 23.44 17.93
CA ALA A 1 -17.25 24.44 17.03
C ALA A 1 -16.89 23.86 15.65
N GLY A 2 -15.77 23.13 15.49
CA GLY A 2 -15.29 22.71 14.14
C GLY A 2 -16.26 21.83 13.36
N LEU A 3 -16.81 20.79 13.99
CA LEU A 3 -17.81 19.90 13.36
C LEU A 3 -19.11 20.62 13.00
N GLU A 4 -19.58 21.54 13.86
CA GLU A 4 -20.79 22.34 13.61
C GLU A 4 -20.60 23.28 12.41
N ALA A 5 -19.37 23.73 12.15
CA ALA A 5 -19.00 24.52 10.97
C ALA A 5 -18.73 23.65 9.72
N GLY A 6 -18.99 22.33 9.77
CA GLY A 6 -18.78 21.42 8.65
C GLY A 6 -17.32 21.03 8.40
N THR A 7 -16.40 21.31 9.34
CA THR A 7 -14.99 20.91 9.22
C THR A 7 -14.82 19.46 9.69
N PRO A 8 -14.32 18.54 8.85
CA PRO A 8 -14.13 17.14 9.25
C PRO A 8 -12.98 17.01 10.26
N ILE A 9 -13.04 16.02 11.16
CA ILE A 9 -12.00 15.80 12.19
C ILE A 9 -10.59 15.69 11.59
N ARG A 10 -10.44 15.06 10.42
CA ARG A 10 -9.15 14.94 9.73
C ARG A 10 -8.46 16.29 9.42
N HIS A 11 -9.21 17.39 9.37
CA HIS A 11 -8.68 18.75 9.15
C HIS A 11 -8.49 19.56 10.42
N ILE A 12 -8.97 19.05 11.57
CA ILE A 12 -8.76 19.70 12.84
C ILE A 12 -7.38 19.32 13.36
N ALA A 13 -6.55 20.32 13.64
CA ALA A 13 -5.28 20.13 14.32
C ALA A 13 -5.54 19.67 15.76
N LEU A 14 -5.19 18.42 16.04
CA LEU A 14 -5.30 17.78 17.35
C LEU A 14 -3.92 17.31 17.78
N SER A 15 -3.62 17.42 19.08
CA SER A 15 -2.42 16.83 19.68
C SER A 15 -2.44 15.29 19.54
N VAL A 16 -1.29 14.65 19.77
CA VAL A 16 -1.21 13.17 19.71
C VAL A 16 -2.11 12.56 20.79
N GLU A 17 -2.14 13.17 21.97
CA GLU A 17 -2.97 12.81 23.11
C GLU A 17 -4.45 12.92 22.78
N ASP A 18 -4.90 14.05 22.22
CA ASP A 18 -6.30 14.26 21.85
C ASP A 18 -6.74 13.27 20.76
N ARG A 19 -5.88 13.04 19.75
CA ARG A 19 -6.14 12.04 18.69
C ARG A 19 -6.30 10.64 19.29
N ALA A 20 -5.51 10.29 20.30
CA ALA A 20 -5.61 9.00 20.98
C ALA A 20 -6.92 8.86 21.75
N GLN A 21 -7.37 9.92 22.43
CA GLN A 21 -8.63 9.93 23.18
C GLN A 21 -9.84 9.75 22.27
N ILE A 22 -9.89 10.45 21.14
CA ILE A 22 -11.04 10.36 20.22
C ILE A 22 -11.02 9.10 19.34
N LYS A 23 -9.93 8.33 19.32
CA LYS A 23 -9.79 7.13 18.48
C LYS A 23 -10.88 6.10 18.76
N GLN A 24 -11.27 5.96 20.03
CA GLN A 24 -12.33 5.02 20.46
C GLN A 24 -13.74 5.42 19.99
N LEU A 25 -13.92 6.68 19.58
CA LEU A 25 -15.21 7.18 19.07
C LEU A 25 -15.46 6.78 17.62
N HIS A 26 -14.45 6.28 16.90
CA HIS A 26 -14.55 5.82 15.51
C HIS A 26 -15.24 6.84 14.56
N LEU A 27 -14.98 8.13 14.76
CA LEU A 27 -15.62 9.21 14.01
C LEU A 27 -15.40 9.05 12.51
N ILE A 28 -16.49 9.12 11.74
CA ILE A 28 -16.47 8.94 10.28
C ILE A 28 -15.59 10.01 9.62
N THR A 29 -15.68 11.25 10.07
CA THR A 29 -14.92 12.39 9.53
C THR A 29 -13.44 12.39 9.91
N ALA A 30 -13.00 11.47 10.78
CA ALA A 30 -11.60 11.27 11.12
C ALA A 30 -10.89 10.30 10.16
N LYS A 31 -11.64 9.50 9.39
CA LYS A 31 -11.07 8.54 8.44
C LYS A 31 -10.30 9.28 7.33
N PRO A 32 -9.15 8.75 6.88
CA PRO A 32 -8.46 9.27 5.72
C PRO A 32 -9.34 9.08 4.47
N VAL A 33 -9.20 9.99 3.51
CA VAL A 33 -10.02 10.00 2.28
C VAL A 33 -9.13 10.12 1.06
N MET A 34 -9.59 9.55 -0.06
CA MET A 34 -9.07 9.80 -1.40
C MET A 34 -10.26 10.12 -2.31
N TYR A 35 -10.02 10.91 -3.34
CA TYR A 35 -11.00 11.28 -4.33
C TYR A 35 -10.83 10.41 -5.57
N VAL A 36 -11.91 9.75 -6.00
CA VAL A 36 -11.93 8.98 -7.24
C VAL A 36 -12.81 9.73 -8.23
N ALA A 37 -12.17 10.37 -9.21
CA ALA A 37 -12.83 11.08 -10.28
C ALA A 37 -13.14 10.11 -11.42
N ASN A 38 -14.41 9.76 -11.57
CA ASN A 38 -14.87 8.94 -12.69
C ASN A 38 -15.08 9.82 -13.93
N VAL A 39 -14.43 9.50 -15.04
CA VAL A 39 -14.49 10.22 -16.32
C VAL A 39 -14.99 9.32 -17.44
N ALA A 40 -15.37 9.94 -18.57
CA ALA A 40 -15.60 9.23 -19.82
C ALA A 40 -14.26 8.83 -20.47
N GLU A 41 -14.30 7.95 -21.47
CA GLU A 41 -13.12 7.45 -22.20
C GLU A 41 -12.27 8.55 -22.84
N ALA A 42 -12.90 9.69 -23.22
CA ALA A 42 -12.19 10.87 -23.73
C ALA A 42 -11.15 11.44 -22.74
N GLY A 43 -11.14 10.97 -21.49
CA GLY A 43 -10.09 11.19 -20.52
C GLY A 43 -10.30 12.42 -19.66
N ASP A 44 -9.19 12.91 -19.10
CA ASP A 44 -9.14 14.01 -18.15
C ASP A 44 -8.61 15.32 -18.75
N ALA A 45 -8.08 15.26 -19.97
CA ALA A 45 -7.57 16.43 -20.70
C ALA A 45 -8.66 17.50 -20.80
N ASP A 46 -8.38 18.67 -20.22
CA ASP A 46 -9.27 19.83 -20.14
C ASP A 46 -10.65 19.59 -19.47
N ASN A 47 -10.78 18.55 -18.64
CA ASN A 47 -12.02 18.28 -17.93
C ASN A 47 -12.18 19.20 -16.69
N PRO A 48 -13.12 20.17 -16.69
CA PRO A 48 -13.26 21.14 -15.59
C PRO A 48 -13.71 20.48 -14.29
N TYR A 49 -14.41 19.34 -14.35
CA TYR A 49 -14.83 18.61 -13.17
C TYR A 49 -13.65 17.92 -12.49
N VAL A 50 -12.71 17.37 -13.27
CA VAL A 50 -11.47 16.79 -12.73
C VAL A 50 -10.62 17.87 -12.07
N ALA A 51 -10.50 19.04 -12.70
CA ALA A 51 -9.79 20.18 -12.10
C ALA A 51 -10.40 20.59 -10.75
N ALA A 52 -11.74 20.70 -10.67
CA ALA A 52 -12.42 21.03 -9.42
C ALA A 52 -12.23 19.96 -8.33
N VAL A 53 -12.22 18.67 -8.70
CA VAL A 53 -11.93 17.57 -7.76
C VAL A 53 -10.49 17.63 -7.25
N ARG A 54 -9.52 17.86 -8.14
CA ARG A 54 -8.10 18.01 -7.78
C ARG A 54 -7.90 19.17 -6.80
N GLU A 55 -8.48 20.34 -7.10
CA GLU A 55 -8.42 21.50 -6.21
C GLU A 55 -9.04 21.19 -4.83
N ARG A 56 -10.18 20.48 -4.81
CA ARG A 56 -10.79 20.08 -3.53
C ARG A 56 -9.92 19.10 -2.76
N ALA A 57 -9.36 18.10 -3.44
CA ALA A 57 -8.52 17.09 -2.81
C ALA A 57 -7.23 17.70 -2.24
N GLU A 58 -6.61 18.65 -2.94
CA GLU A 58 -5.44 19.39 -2.47
C GLU A 58 -5.75 20.16 -1.17
N ARG A 59 -6.88 20.88 -1.12
CA ARG A 59 -7.33 21.54 0.12
C ARG A 59 -7.59 20.55 1.25
N ASP A 60 -8.08 19.36 0.89
CA ASP A 60 -8.36 18.29 1.85
C ASP A 60 -7.10 17.51 2.27
N GLY A 61 -5.94 17.72 1.63
CA GLY A 61 -4.71 16.94 1.81
C GLY A 61 -4.85 15.49 1.35
N ALA A 62 -5.71 15.23 0.37
CA ALA A 62 -6.11 13.91 -0.09
C ALA A 62 -5.58 13.59 -1.49
N ALA A 63 -5.32 12.30 -1.75
CA ALA A 63 -4.97 11.84 -3.08
C ALA A 63 -6.17 11.94 -4.04
N THR A 64 -5.90 12.17 -5.32
CA THR A 64 -6.89 12.08 -6.40
C THR A 64 -6.48 11.00 -7.39
N ILE A 65 -7.41 10.11 -7.72
CA ILE A 65 -7.27 9.09 -8.76
C ILE A 65 -8.33 9.35 -9.82
N VAL A 66 -7.93 9.35 -11.09
CA VAL A 66 -8.85 9.48 -12.22
C VAL A 66 -8.97 8.12 -12.89
N ILE A 67 -10.21 7.65 -13.06
CA ILE A 67 -10.51 6.37 -13.72
C ILE A 67 -11.66 6.55 -14.70
N CYS A 68 -11.73 5.69 -15.72
CA CYS A 68 -12.94 5.51 -16.51
C CYS A 68 -13.61 4.21 -16.07
N ALA A 69 -14.64 4.30 -15.21
CA ALA A 69 -15.26 3.10 -14.65
C ALA A 69 -15.91 2.19 -15.71
N ALA A 70 -16.36 2.76 -16.83
CA ALA A 70 -16.88 1.99 -17.97
C ALA A 70 -15.76 1.13 -18.58
N LEU A 71 -14.61 1.75 -18.86
CA LEU A 71 -13.42 1.07 -19.37
C LEU A 71 -12.93 -0.04 -18.42
N GLU A 72 -12.86 0.24 -17.12
CA GLU A 72 -12.46 -0.77 -16.12
C GLU A 72 -13.44 -1.96 -16.07
N ALA A 73 -14.73 -1.70 -16.29
CA ALA A 73 -15.74 -2.75 -16.30
C ALA A 73 -15.64 -3.64 -17.54
N GLU A 74 -15.27 -3.08 -18.70
CA GLU A 74 -14.98 -3.85 -19.91
C GLU A 74 -13.72 -4.69 -19.76
N LEU A 75 -12.62 -4.08 -19.27
CA LEU A 75 -11.37 -4.76 -18.96
C LEU A 75 -11.58 -5.97 -18.03
N ALA A 76 -12.43 -5.83 -17.02
CA ALA A 76 -12.72 -6.89 -16.05
C ALA A 76 -13.43 -8.12 -16.66
N GLN A 77 -14.02 -7.99 -17.85
CA GLN A 77 -14.69 -9.09 -18.56
C GLN A 77 -13.79 -9.81 -19.57
N LEU A 78 -12.64 -9.21 -19.91
CA LEU A 78 -11.68 -9.76 -20.86
C LEU A 78 -10.80 -10.82 -20.20
N ALA A 79 -10.31 -11.76 -21.02
CA ALA A 79 -9.28 -12.68 -20.59
C ALA A 79 -7.94 -11.92 -20.36
N PRO A 80 -7.03 -12.42 -19.51
CA PRO A 80 -5.79 -11.72 -19.20
C PRO A 80 -4.94 -11.34 -20.42
N ASP A 81 -4.89 -12.21 -21.44
CA ASP A 81 -4.14 -11.95 -22.67
C ASP A 81 -4.79 -10.81 -23.48
N ASP A 82 -6.12 -10.77 -23.55
CA ASP A 82 -6.88 -9.74 -24.27
C ASP A 82 -6.82 -8.38 -23.55
N GLN A 83 -6.71 -8.36 -22.21
CA GLN A 83 -6.58 -7.13 -21.43
C GLN A 83 -5.32 -6.35 -21.81
N GLN A 84 -4.20 -7.04 -22.03
CA GLN A 84 -2.92 -6.39 -22.38
C GLN A 84 -2.97 -5.75 -23.77
N GLU A 85 -3.57 -6.44 -24.74
CA GLU A 85 -3.78 -5.90 -26.09
C GLU A 85 -4.68 -4.65 -26.04
N PHE A 86 -5.80 -4.73 -25.32
CA PHE A 86 -6.73 -3.62 -25.18
C PHE A 86 -6.12 -2.40 -24.48
N LEU A 87 -5.30 -2.60 -23.44
CA LEU A 87 -4.57 -1.51 -22.78
C LEU A 87 -3.55 -0.86 -23.73
N ALA A 88 -2.82 -1.66 -24.50
CA ALA A 88 -1.83 -1.18 -25.45
C ALA A 88 -2.46 -0.32 -26.56
N ASP A 89 -3.63 -0.71 -27.07
CA ASP A 89 -4.40 0.06 -28.06
C ASP A 89 -4.82 1.45 -27.55
N LEU A 90 -5.00 1.59 -26.23
CA LEU A 90 -5.33 2.84 -25.55
C LEU A 90 -4.10 3.61 -25.05
N GLY A 91 -2.89 3.07 -25.25
CA GLY A 91 -1.65 3.66 -24.76
C GLY A 91 -1.52 3.63 -23.23
N LEU A 92 -2.17 2.65 -22.58
CA LEU A 92 -2.12 2.45 -21.13
C LEU A 92 -1.20 1.25 -20.80
N GLU A 93 -0.37 1.41 -19.76
CA GLU A 93 0.52 0.34 -19.29
C GLU A 93 -0.17 -0.58 -18.27
N GLU A 94 -1.17 -0.07 -17.55
CA GLU A 94 -1.92 -0.83 -16.53
C GLU A 94 -3.37 -0.31 -16.38
N PRO A 95 -4.29 -1.16 -15.87
CA PRO A 95 -5.64 -0.74 -15.51
C PRO A 95 -5.65 0.40 -14.49
N GLY A 96 -6.59 1.33 -14.61
CA GLY A 96 -6.82 2.38 -13.61
C GLY A 96 -7.23 1.82 -12.25
N LEU A 97 -7.87 0.64 -12.23
CA LEU A 97 -8.19 -0.08 -11.00
C LEU A 97 -6.92 -0.45 -10.20
N ASN A 98 -5.82 -0.82 -10.84
CA ASN A 98 -4.56 -1.15 -10.14
C ASN A 98 -4.00 0.09 -9.43
N ARG A 99 -4.00 1.24 -10.11
CA ARG A 99 -3.59 2.53 -9.51
C ARG A 99 -4.47 2.89 -8.31
N MET A 100 -5.78 2.66 -8.41
CA MET A 100 -6.70 2.89 -7.29
C MET A 100 -6.42 1.96 -6.10
N ILE A 101 -6.16 0.68 -6.35
CA ILE A 101 -5.80 -0.30 -5.30
C ILE A 101 -4.52 0.13 -4.59
N ALA A 102 -3.47 0.47 -5.34
CA ALA A 102 -2.19 0.92 -4.78
C ALA A 102 -2.35 2.22 -3.95
N ALA A 103 -3.16 3.16 -4.43
CA ALA A 103 -3.46 4.39 -3.70
C ALA A 103 -4.24 4.12 -2.40
N ALA A 104 -5.25 3.23 -2.44
CA ALA A 104 -6.00 2.84 -1.26
C ALA A 104 -5.13 2.11 -0.22
N TYR A 105 -4.24 1.23 -0.68
CA TYR A 105 -3.28 0.52 0.17
C TYR A 105 -2.37 1.50 0.91
N ASN A 106 -1.86 2.51 0.21
CA ASN A 106 -1.10 3.60 0.81
C ASN A 106 -1.93 4.47 1.77
N LEU A 107 -3.18 4.78 1.42
CA LEU A 107 -4.12 5.57 2.25
C LEU A 107 -4.37 4.90 3.61
N LEU A 108 -4.42 3.56 3.63
CA LEU A 108 -4.59 2.77 4.83
C LEU A 108 -3.31 2.64 5.67
N GLY A 109 -2.19 3.22 5.20
CA GLY A 109 -0.89 3.13 5.83
C GLY A 109 -0.35 1.71 5.83
N LEU A 110 -0.61 0.95 4.77
CA LEU A 110 -0.12 -0.42 4.59
C LEU A 110 1.17 -0.41 3.76
N GLN A 111 1.97 -1.44 3.95
CA GLN A 111 3.19 -1.74 3.20
C GLN A 111 3.34 -3.24 3.02
N THR A 112 4.08 -3.64 1.99
CA THR A 112 4.30 -5.06 1.68
C THR A 112 5.70 -5.50 2.09
N PHE A 113 5.83 -6.72 2.60
CA PHE A 113 7.11 -7.44 2.62
C PHE A 113 6.92 -8.82 1.97
N TYR A 114 8.01 -9.46 1.56
CA TYR A 114 7.96 -10.72 0.84
C TYR A 114 8.63 -11.84 1.61
N THR A 115 8.08 -13.04 1.48
CA THR A 115 8.80 -14.30 1.72
C THR A 115 9.06 -14.95 0.38
N ALA A 116 10.30 -15.34 0.11
CA ALA A 116 10.68 -15.99 -1.14
C ALA A 116 11.41 -17.31 -0.86
N GLY A 117 10.83 -18.42 -1.33
CA GLY A 117 11.43 -19.75 -1.24
C GLY A 117 11.10 -20.58 -2.48
N PRO A 118 11.69 -21.79 -2.60
CA PRO A 118 11.53 -22.63 -3.80
C PRO A 118 10.10 -23.11 -4.03
N LYS A 119 9.27 -23.14 -2.98
CA LYS A 119 7.87 -23.59 -3.06
C LYS A 119 6.87 -22.45 -3.20
N GLU A 120 7.20 -21.28 -2.67
CA GLU A 120 6.25 -20.17 -2.55
C GLU A 120 7.01 -18.84 -2.55
N VAL A 121 6.46 -17.89 -3.30
CA VAL A 121 6.77 -16.48 -3.16
C VAL A 121 5.46 -15.80 -2.76
N ARG A 122 5.49 -15.02 -1.69
CA ARG A 122 4.28 -14.42 -1.14
C ARG A 122 4.52 -12.99 -0.66
N ALA A 123 3.56 -12.13 -0.97
CA ALA A 123 3.43 -10.79 -0.44
C ALA A 123 2.61 -10.83 0.87
N TRP A 124 3.14 -10.20 1.90
CA TRP A 124 2.52 -10.05 3.21
C TRP A 124 2.26 -8.58 3.50
N THR A 125 1.10 -8.29 4.06
CA THR A 125 0.66 -6.93 4.36
C THR A 125 0.90 -6.61 5.83
N VAL A 126 1.59 -5.51 6.11
CA VAL A 126 1.72 -4.94 7.46
C VAL A 126 1.42 -3.44 7.42
N ARG A 127 1.21 -2.83 8.59
CA ARG A 127 1.16 -1.37 8.68
C ARG A 127 2.55 -0.77 8.56
N LYS A 128 2.64 0.43 8.01
CA LYS A 128 3.88 1.23 8.02
C LYS A 128 4.34 1.43 9.46
N GLY A 129 5.62 1.15 9.72
CA GLY A 129 6.20 1.17 11.06
C GLY A 129 6.08 -0.15 11.83
N ALA A 130 5.50 -1.21 11.25
CA ALA A 130 5.48 -2.53 11.86
C ALA A 130 6.90 -3.07 12.08
N THR A 131 7.11 -3.72 13.21
CA THR A 131 8.39 -4.34 13.54
C THR A 131 8.53 -5.72 12.88
N ALA A 132 9.75 -6.26 12.84
CA ALA A 132 9.99 -7.64 12.40
C ALA A 132 9.20 -8.64 13.23
N TYR A 133 8.97 -8.36 14.52
CA TYR A 133 8.13 -9.17 15.40
C TYR A 133 6.65 -9.14 15.00
N ASP A 134 6.13 -7.97 14.61
CA ASP A 134 4.74 -7.84 14.13
C ASP A 134 4.58 -8.55 12.77
N ALA A 135 5.52 -8.34 11.85
CA ALA A 135 5.55 -8.95 10.53
C ALA A 135 5.61 -10.49 10.59
N ALA A 136 6.38 -11.05 11.51
CA ALA A 136 6.40 -12.49 11.76
C ALA A 136 5.01 -13.02 12.19
N GLY A 137 4.25 -12.23 12.96
CA GLY A 137 2.91 -12.59 13.43
C GLY A 137 1.86 -12.64 12.33
N GLU A 138 2.00 -11.82 11.28
CA GLU A 138 1.13 -11.89 10.10
C GLU A 138 1.28 -13.21 9.34
N ILE A 139 2.45 -13.85 9.40
CA ILE A 139 2.66 -15.19 8.83
C ILE A 139 1.96 -16.24 9.69
N HIS A 140 2.32 -16.28 10.98
CA HIS A 140 1.74 -17.18 11.95
C HIS A 140 2.05 -16.74 13.38
N THR A 141 1.15 -17.01 14.32
CA THR A 141 1.36 -16.63 15.74
C THR A 141 2.56 -17.34 16.39
N ASP A 142 2.92 -18.54 15.92
CA ASP A 142 4.11 -19.27 16.40
C ASP A 142 5.42 -18.61 15.97
N PHE A 143 5.50 -18.05 14.75
CA PHE A 143 6.67 -17.31 14.28
C PHE A 143 6.93 -16.10 15.16
N GLN A 144 5.86 -15.41 15.55
CA GLN A 144 5.94 -14.28 16.46
C GLN A 144 6.40 -14.74 17.86
N ARG A 145 5.72 -15.71 18.48
CA ARG A 145 6.08 -16.19 19.84
C ARG A 145 7.51 -16.74 19.91
N GLY A 146 7.90 -17.51 18.90
CA GLY A 146 9.20 -18.15 18.79
C GLY A 146 10.28 -17.28 18.16
N PHE A 147 10.02 -16.00 17.86
CA PHE A 147 10.92 -15.14 17.10
C PHE A 147 12.34 -15.12 17.70
N ILE A 148 13.33 -15.43 16.87
CA ILE A 148 14.75 -15.32 17.21
C ILE A 148 15.36 -14.09 16.51
N ARG A 149 15.24 -14.03 15.18
CA ARG A 149 15.76 -12.95 14.32
C ARG A 149 15.13 -12.99 12.93
N ALA A 150 15.23 -11.89 12.20
CA ALA A 150 14.86 -11.82 10.78
C ALA A 150 16.11 -11.74 9.90
N GLU A 151 16.18 -12.55 8.85
CA GLU A 151 17.19 -12.41 7.80
C GLU A 151 16.55 -11.54 6.69
N VAL A 152 17.03 -10.31 6.53
CA VAL A 152 16.39 -9.27 5.71
C VAL A 152 17.30 -8.89 4.54
N ILE A 153 16.72 -8.85 3.34
CA ILE A 153 17.35 -8.35 2.12
C ILE A 153 16.38 -7.35 1.49
N SER A 154 16.85 -6.17 1.06
CA SER A 154 15.99 -5.25 0.30
C SER A 154 15.63 -5.84 -1.06
N TYR A 155 14.45 -5.53 -1.59
CA TYR A 155 14.01 -5.98 -2.91
C TYR A 155 15.06 -5.77 -3.99
N GLU A 156 15.62 -4.58 -4.10
CA GLU A 156 16.64 -4.21 -5.09
C GLU A 156 17.85 -5.15 -5.02
N HIS A 157 18.39 -5.39 -3.83
CA HIS A 157 19.51 -6.31 -3.64
C HIS A 157 19.15 -7.76 -3.94
N PHE A 158 17.91 -8.18 -3.63
CA PHE A 158 17.45 -9.52 -3.94
C PHE A 158 17.42 -9.75 -5.45
N ILE A 159 16.90 -8.80 -6.22
CA ILE A 159 16.84 -8.88 -7.68
C ILE A 159 18.24 -8.77 -8.30
N ASP A 160 19.02 -7.75 -7.94
CA ASP A 160 20.34 -7.47 -8.52
C ASP A 160 21.35 -8.60 -8.29
N ARG A 161 21.18 -9.39 -7.23
CA ARG A 161 22.08 -10.50 -6.89
C ARG A 161 21.55 -11.87 -7.26
N GLY A 162 20.41 -11.97 -7.95
CA GLY A 162 19.85 -13.25 -8.36
C GLY A 162 19.35 -14.09 -7.18
N GLY A 163 18.79 -13.43 -6.16
CA GLY A 163 18.12 -14.04 -5.02
C GLY A 163 18.95 -14.17 -3.75
N GLU A 164 18.42 -14.93 -2.80
CA GLU A 164 18.91 -15.01 -1.42
C GLU A 164 20.40 -15.37 -1.32
N GLN A 165 20.85 -16.39 -2.05
CA GLN A 165 22.23 -16.86 -1.98
C GLN A 165 23.22 -15.83 -2.51
N GLY A 166 22.89 -15.16 -3.62
CA GLY A 166 23.74 -14.12 -4.19
C GLY A 166 23.80 -12.89 -3.29
N ALA A 167 22.67 -12.45 -2.75
CA ALA A 167 22.61 -11.34 -1.80
C ALA A 167 23.41 -11.63 -0.52
N LYS A 168 23.34 -12.87 -0.02
CA LYS A 168 24.13 -13.34 1.13
C LYS A 168 25.63 -13.34 0.84
N ALA A 169 26.04 -13.88 -0.31
CA ALA A 169 27.45 -13.90 -0.72
C ALA A 169 28.03 -12.49 -0.90
N ALA A 170 27.19 -11.54 -1.34
CA ALA A 170 27.53 -10.12 -1.48
C ALA A 170 27.48 -9.34 -0.15
N GLY A 171 27.13 -9.98 0.98
CA GLY A 171 27.03 -9.31 2.29
C GLY A 171 25.84 -8.36 2.43
N GLN A 172 24.82 -8.48 1.57
CA GLN A 172 23.63 -7.63 1.55
C GLN A 172 22.47 -8.19 2.40
N MET A 173 22.62 -9.40 2.94
CA MET A 173 21.68 -9.98 3.92
C MET A 173 22.01 -9.48 5.32
N ARG A 174 21.05 -8.83 5.96
CA ARG A 174 21.15 -8.34 7.34
C ARG A 174 20.50 -9.31 8.32
N LEU A 175 21.03 -9.38 9.53
CA LEU A 175 20.41 -10.07 10.65
C LEU A 175 19.78 -9.02 11.56
N GLU A 176 18.46 -8.98 11.57
CA GLU A 176 17.68 -7.95 12.23
C GLU A 176 16.98 -8.50 13.49
N GLY A 177 16.90 -7.65 14.50
CA GLY A 177 16.25 -7.93 15.79
C GLY A 177 14.74 -7.82 15.73
N ARG A 178 14.09 -7.99 16.89
CA ARG A 178 12.63 -7.90 17.04
C ARG A 178 12.10 -6.50 16.75
N ASP A 179 12.90 -5.48 17.01
CA ASP A 179 12.61 -4.04 16.96
C ASP A 179 12.92 -3.41 15.60
N TYR A 180 13.53 -4.16 14.67
CA TYR A 180 13.72 -3.70 13.30
C TYR A 180 12.39 -3.31 12.67
N VAL A 181 12.31 -2.09 12.16
CA VAL A 181 11.15 -1.60 11.43
C VAL A 181 11.25 -2.10 10.00
N VAL A 182 10.29 -2.94 9.59
CA VAL A 182 10.25 -3.51 8.25
C VAL A 182 10.12 -2.39 7.21
N ALA A 183 10.90 -2.47 6.15
CA ALA A 183 10.81 -1.54 5.02
C ALA A 183 9.88 -2.10 3.92
N GLU A 184 9.39 -1.20 3.07
CA GLU A 184 8.61 -1.58 1.89
C GLU A 184 9.44 -2.53 1.02
N SER A 185 8.81 -3.62 0.61
CA SER A 185 9.36 -4.67 -0.25
C SER A 185 10.57 -5.42 0.32
N ASP A 186 10.84 -5.35 1.63
CA ASP A 186 11.84 -6.23 2.26
C ASP A 186 11.54 -7.71 1.96
N VAL A 187 12.56 -8.48 1.58
CA VAL A 187 12.49 -9.94 1.46
C VAL A 187 13.03 -10.52 2.77
N ILE A 188 12.16 -11.21 3.51
CA ILE A 188 12.43 -11.62 4.89
C ILE A 188 12.31 -13.13 5.05
N HIS A 189 13.32 -13.71 5.69
CA HIS A 189 13.27 -15.06 6.23
C HIS A 189 13.34 -15.00 7.76
N PHE A 190 12.25 -15.39 8.44
CA PHE A 190 12.21 -15.41 9.90
C PHE A 190 12.81 -16.68 10.48
N ARG A 191 13.72 -16.53 11.44
CA ARG A 191 14.24 -17.62 12.26
C ARG A 191 13.46 -17.64 13.56
N PHE A 192 12.86 -18.77 13.89
CA PHE A 192 12.05 -18.95 15.08
C PHE A 192 12.30 -20.33 15.69
N ASN A 193 12.00 -20.47 16.98
CA ASN A 193 11.97 -21.77 17.64
C ASN A 193 10.52 -22.24 17.79
N VAL A 194 10.31 -23.56 17.65
CA VAL A 194 9.00 -24.22 17.88
C VAL A 194 8.96 -24.79 19.27
#